data_AF-A0A1J0GGH2-F1
#
_entry.id   AF-A0A1J0GGH2-F1
#
_cell.length_a   1.000
_cell.length_b   1.000
_cell.length_c   1.000
_cell.angle_alpha   90.00
_cell.angle_beta   90.00
_cell.angle_gamma   90.00
#
_symmetry.space_group_name_H-M   'P 1'
#
loop_
_entity.id
_entity.type
_entity.pdbx_description
1 polymer ?
#
loop_
_entity_poly.entity_id
_entity_poly.type
_entity_poly.pdbx_seq_one_letter_code
_entity_poly.pdbx_strand_id
1 'polypeptide(L)'
;MSGMFNVFDNVFGGHDVTSNGQQISHSEDNIFGGEDTYSGGHQVEHTESNVQGGQDMYSDGHNIGHTESNLFGGHDMYDHGSNIGHTESNIFGGEDLYVDGHMAAQTQQLGNGASILSSADPLAHVNSYEMPSLNL
;
A
#
# COMPACT_ATOMS: atom_id res chain seq x y z
N MET A 1 8.58 -23.90 -4.15
CA MET A 1 7.24 -24.11 -3.57
C MET A 1 6.70 -22.73 -3.28
N SER A 2 5.67 -22.27 -3.99
CA SER A 2 5.03 -20.99 -3.65
C SER A 2 4.08 -21.26 -2.49
N GLY A 3 4.40 -20.73 -1.31
CA GLY A 3 3.49 -20.77 -0.16
C GLY A 3 2.37 -19.78 -0.39
N MET A 4 1.12 -20.17 -0.10
CA MET A 4 0.01 -19.23 -0.12
C MET A 4 0.14 -18.32 1.10
N PHE A 5 0.27 -17.02 0.86
CA PHE A 5 0.21 -15.99 1.90
C PHE A 5 -1.19 -15.39 1.89
N ASN A 6 -1.76 -15.18 3.06
CA ASN A 6 -2.99 -14.41 3.22
C ASN A 6 -2.68 -13.21 4.11
N VAL A 7 -3.19 -12.05 3.70
CA VAL A 7 -3.07 -10.78 4.42
C VAL A 7 -4.47 -10.35 4.83
N PHE A 8 -4.62 -9.93 6.09
CA PHE A 8 -5.89 -9.46 6.63
C PHE A 8 -5.66 -8.23 7.49
N ASP A 9 -6.56 -7.25 7.39
CA ASP A 9 -6.56 -6.11 8.31
C ASP A 9 -6.77 -6.61 9.75
N ASN A 10 -6.02 -6.07 10.69
CA ASN A 10 -6.12 -6.41 12.10
C ASN A 10 -6.73 -5.26 12.92
N VAL A 11 -6.99 -5.52 14.21
CA VAL A 11 -7.64 -4.56 15.12
C VAL A 11 -6.76 -3.38 15.52
N PHE A 12 -5.48 -3.40 15.12
CA PHE A 12 -4.47 -2.40 15.47
C PHE A 12 -4.18 -1.43 14.31
N GLY A 13 -4.98 -1.48 13.24
CA GLY A 13 -4.84 -0.58 12.09
C GLY A 13 -3.89 -1.07 11.00
N GLY A 14 -3.08 -2.09 11.28
CA GLY A 14 -2.21 -2.73 10.31
C GLY A 14 -2.74 -4.08 9.82
N HIS A 15 -1.83 -4.99 9.48
CA HIS A 15 -2.15 -6.24 8.78
C HIS A 15 -1.49 -7.47 9.42
N ASP A 16 -2.23 -8.57 9.46
CA ASP A 16 -1.72 -9.89 9.80
C ASP A 16 -1.42 -10.69 8.54
N VAL A 17 -0.17 -11.17 8.42
CA VAL A 17 0.27 -12.03 7.32
C VAL A 17 0.36 -13.46 7.82
N THR A 18 -0.36 -14.37 7.16
CA THR A 18 -0.36 -15.80 7.48
C THR A 18 0.16 -16.63 6.32
N SER A 19 0.89 -17.70 6.64
CA SER A 19 1.31 -18.74 5.69
C SER A 19 0.95 -20.11 6.25
N ASN A 20 0.26 -20.93 5.46
CA ASN A 20 -0.23 -22.26 5.87
C ASN A 20 -1.02 -22.24 7.20
N GLY A 21 -1.80 -21.18 7.44
CA GLY A 21 -2.61 -21.00 8.65
C GLY A 21 -1.84 -20.54 9.89
N GLN A 22 -0.55 -20.22 9.77
CA GLN A 22 0.24 -19.64 10.86
C GLN A 22 0.57 -18.18 10.55
N GLN A 23 0.42 -17.30 11.54
CA GLN A 23 0.87 -15.91 11.42
C GLN A 23 2.40 -15.86 11.37
N ILE A 24 2.94 -15.18 10.36
CA ILE A 24 4.38 -15.03 10.12
C ILE A 24 4.85 -13.57 10.25
N SER A 25 3.93 -12.62 10.12
CA SER A 25 4.18 -11.20 10.33
C SER A 25 2.91 -10.54 10.84
N HIS A 26 3.08 -9.46 11.59
CA HIS A 26 2.00 -8.54 11.93
C HIS A 26 2.51 -7.12 11.83
N SER A 27 1.60 -6.18 11.62
CA SER A 27 1.91 -4.77 11.63
C SER A 27 0.79 -3.98 12.33
N GLU A 28 1.13 -2.83 12.90
CA GLU A 28 0.21 -1.98 13.64
C GLU A 28 0.55 -0.51 13.50
N ASP A 29 -0.46 0.36 13.54
CA ASP A 29 -0.26 1.82 13.52
C ASP A 29 0.56 2.25 14.74
N ASN A 30 1.55 3.10 14.52
CA ASN A 30 2.39 3.64 15.59
C ASN A 30 2.05 5.11 15.91
N ILE A 31 2.59 5.60 17.03
CA ILE A 31 2.30 6.96 17.53
C ILE A 31 2.92 8.08 16.68
N PHE A 32 3.77 7.74 15.71
CA PHE A 32 4.45 8.67 14.81
C PHE A 32 3.73 8.83 13.47
N GLY A 33 2.52 8.24 13.35
CA GLY A 33 1.72 8.34 12.13
C GLY A 33 2.25 7.49 10.99
N GLY A 34 2.99 6.42 11.30
CA GLY A 34 3.31 5.33 10.38
C GLY A 34 2.92 3.99 11.00
N GLU A 35 3.63 2.92 10.62
CA GLU A 35 3.30 1.55 10.97
C GLU A 35 4.55 0.81 11.46
N ASP A 36 4.43 0.06 12.57
CA ASP A 36 5.46 -0.85 13.06
C ASP A 36 5.20 -2.25 12.52
N THR A 37 6.22 -2.90 11.97
CA THR A 37 6.13 -4.28 11.45
C THR A 37 6.95 -5.23 12.29
N TYR A 38 6.35 -6.37 12.62
CA TYR A 38 6.90 -7.37 13.52
C TYR A 38 6.93 -8.74 12.87
N SER A 39 8.06 -9.44 13.02
CA SER A 39 8.25 -10.82 12.61
C SER A 39 8.90 -11.62 13.72
N GLY A 40 8.40 -12.84 13.98
CA GLY A 40 8.92 -13.68 15.06
C GLY A 40 8.81 -13.07 16.47
N GLY A 41 7.90 -12.11 16.68
CA GLY A 41 7.72 -11.40 17.96
C GLY A 41 8.69 -10.23 18.18
N HIS A 42 9.45 -9.84 17.16
CA HIS A 42 10.36 -8.69 17.20
C HIS A 42 9.98 -7.69 16.12
N GLN A 43 10.10 -6.40 16.45
CA GLN A 43 9.97 -5.34 15.46
C GLN A 43 11.14 -5.43 14.49
N VAL A 44 10.84 -5.47 13.20
CA VAL A 44 11.83 -5.58 12.12
C VAL A 44 11.92 -4.31 11.27
N GLU A 45 10.80 -3.60 11.14
CA GLU A 45 10.70 -2.37 10.37
C GLU A 45 9.75 -1.40 11.07
N HIS A 46 9.92 -0.10 10.82
CA HIS A 46 8.90 0.91 11.15
C HIS A 46 8.92 2.05 10.14
N THR A 47 7.78 2.72 10.04
CA THR A 47 7.66 3.98 9.29
C THR A 47 7.19 5.10 10.20
N GLU A 48 7.56 6.34 9.87
CA GLU A 48 7.11 7.54 10.59
C GLU A 48 6.75 8.65 9.61
N SER A 49 5.72 9.44 9.89
CA SER A 49 5.40 10.60 9.06
C SER A 49 6.53 11.63 9.09
N ASN A 50 6.93 12.15 7.93
CA ASN A 50 7.97 13.17 7.84
C ASN A 50 7.43 14.56 7.49
N VAL A 51 8.29 15.57 7.62
CA VAL A 51 7.91 16.98 7.41
C VAL A 51 7.69 17.35 5.94
N GLN A 52 8.08 16.47 5.02
CA GLN A 52 7.89 16.59 3.58
C GLN A 52 6.54 16.02 3.12
N GLY A 53 5.71 15.52 4.05
CA GLY A 53 4.39 14.97 3.76
C GLY A 53 4.38 13.52 3.31
N GLY A 54 5.52 12.82 3.38
CA GLY A 54 5.59 11.37 3.17
C GLY A 54 5.96 10.63 4.45
N GLN A 55 6.67 9.51 4.30
CA GLN A 55 7.08 8.63 5.39
C GLN A 55 8.59 8.37 5.35
N ASP A 56 9.24 8.39 6.51
CA ASP A 56 10.58 7.84 6.69
C ASP A 56 10.47 6.34 6.97
N MET A 57 11.35 5.54 6.37
CA MET A 57 11.36 4.09 6.49
C MET A 57 12.62 3.64 7.25
N TYR A 58 12.45 2.78 8.23
CA TYR A 58 13.51 2.31 9.09
C TYR A 58 13.56 0.80 9.18
N SER A 59 14.77 0.25 9.14
CA SER A 59 15.06 -1.16 9.40
C SER A 59 16.28 -1.26 10.31
N ASP A 60 16.22 -2.15 11.31
CA ASP A 60 17.28 -2.32 12.33
C ASP A 60 17.70 -0.99 13.01
N GLY A 61 16.77 -0.04 13.15
CA GLY A 61 17.01 1.28 13.75
C GLY A 61 17.74 2.28 12.85
N HIS A 62 17.93 1.97 11.57
CA HIS A 62 18.53 2.84 10.58
C HIS A 62 17.50 3.28 9.55
N ASN A 63 17.50 4.57 9.19
CA ASN A 63 16.71 5.04 8.05
C ASN A 63 17.28 4.42 6.77
N ILE A 64 16.43 3.74 6.02
CA ILE A 64 16.79 3.05 4.76
C ILE A 64 16.22 3.77 3.53
N GLY A 65 15.36 4.77 3.72
CA GLY A 65 14.75 5.53 2.66
C GLY A 65 13.60 6.37 3.18
N HIS A 66 12.99 7.15 2.29
CA HIS A 66 11.83 7.96 2.61
C HIS A 66 11.00 8.28 1.39
N THR A 67 9.79 8.79 1.62
CA THR A 67 8.94 9.38 0.59
C THR A 67 8.65 10.84 0.88
N GLU A 68 8.38 11.62 -0.16
CA GLU A 68 7.99 13.03 -0.07
C GLU A 68 6.75 13.27 -0.94
N SER A 69 5.77 14.06 -0.49
CA SER A 69 4.65 14.42 -1.37
C SER A 69 5.14 15.23 -2.57
N ASN A 70 4.62 14.94 -3.76
CA ASN A 70 5.00 15.65 -4.99
C ASN A 70 3.85 16.49 -5.58
N LEU A 71 4.18 17.30 -6.60
CA LEU A 71 3.21 18.21 -7.24
C LEU A 71 2.11 17.47 -8.03
N PHE A 72 2.29 16.18 -8.31
CA PHE A 72 1.37 15.35 -9.07
C PHE A 72 0.36 14.62 -8.18
N GLY A 73 0.34 14.94 -6.89
CA GLY A 73 -0.58 14.33 -5.92
C GLY A 73 -0.24 12.88 -5.58
N GLY A 74 1.00 12.46 -5.82
CA GLY A 74 1.56 11.20 -5.30
C GLY A 74 2.83 11.49 -4.49
N HIS A 75 3.76 10.54 -4.47
CA HIS A 75 4.98 10.64 -3.67
C HIS A 75 6.24 10.36 -4.48
N ASP A 76 7.29 11.15 -4.26
CA ASP A 76 8.65 10.84 -4.69
C ASP A 76 9.27 9.85 -3.72
N MET A 77 9.99 8.84 -4.21
CA MET A 77 10.62 7.79 -3.40
C MET A 77 12.13 7.92 -3.44
N TYR A 78 12.76 7.85 -2.26
CA TYR A 78 14.19 8.00 -2.09
C TYR A 78 14.80 6.78 -1.38
N ASP A 79 15.89 6.27 -1.95
CA ASP A 79 16.75 5.25 -1.37
C ASP A 79 18.13 5.87 -1.12
N HIS A 80 18.55 5.93 0.14
CA HIS A 80 19.82 6.57 0.57
C HIS A 80 20.05 7.96 -0.06
N GLY A 81 18.99 8.77 -0.18
CA GLY A 81 19.02 10.13 -0.74
C GLY A 81 19.00 10.22 -2.27
N SER A 82 18.94 9.10 -2.98
CA SER A 82 18.73 9.08 -4.43
C SER A 82 17.26 8.86 -4.74
N ASN A 83 16.67 9.70 -5.59
CA ASN A 83 15.32 9.45 -6.09
C ASN A 83 15.34 8.19 -6.98
N ILE A 84 14.49 7.22 -6.68
CA ILE A 84 14.38 5.93 -7.39
C ILE A 84 13.07 5.79 -8.18
N GLY A 85 12.21 6.79 -8.11
CA GLY A 85 10.91 6.79 -8.76
C GLY A 85 9.92 7.71 -8.05
N HIS A 86 8.71 7.76 -8.58
CA HIS A 86 7.62 8.51 -7.98
C HIS A 86 6.25 7.91 -8.34
N THR A 87 5.23 8.26 -7.56
CA THR A 87 3.83 8.01 -7.92
C THR A 87 3.13 9.30 -8.32
N GLU A 88 2.13 9.18 -9.19
CA GLU A 88 1.23 10.27 -9.59
C GLU A 88 -0.22 9.81 -9.44
N SER A 89 -1.11 10.68 -8.95
CA SER A 89 -2.55 10.38 -8.96
C SER A 89 -3.05 10.23 -10.40
N ASN A 90 -3.85 9.19 -10.68
CA ASN A 90 -4.41 8.96 -12.02
C ASN A 90 -5.92 9.20 -12.08
N ILE A 91 -6.44 9.31 -13.31
CA ILE A 91 -7.85 9.60 -13.59
C ILE A 91 -8.80 8.49 -13.13
N PHE A 92 -8.30 7.30 -12.81
CA PHE A 92 -9.06 6.13 -12.38
C PHE A 92 -9.15 5.99 -10.86
N GLY A 93 -8.75 7.02 -10.11
CA GLY A 93 -8.82 7.05 -8.66
C GLY A 93 -7.75 6.21 -7.96
N GLY A 94 -6.71 5.80 -8.69
CA GLY A 94 -5.51 5.18 -8.13
C GLY A 94 -4.26 6.01 -8.43
N GLU A 95 -3.11 5.34 -8.43
CA GLU A 95 -1.81 5.95 -8.69
C GLU A 95 -1.05 5.23 -9.82
N ASP A 96 -0.30 5.99 -10.61
CA ASP A 96 0.68 5.48 -11.58
C ASP A 96 2.08 5.53 -10.94
N LEU A 97 2.83 4.43 -11.02
CA LEU A 97 4.21 4.34 -10.54
C LEU A 97 5.17 4.55 -11.71
N TYR A 98 6.10 5.48 -11.57
CA TYR A 98 7.16 5.76 -12.53
C TYR A 98 8.52 5.40 -11.96
N VAL A 99 9.33 4.68 -12.74
CA VAL A 99 10.72 4.33 -12.45
C VAL A 99 11.56 4.65 -13.69
N ASP A 100 12.67 5.36 -13.52
CA ASP A 100 13.53 5.82 -14.63
C ASP A 100 12.77 6.58 -15.74
N GLY A 101 11.71 7.32 -15.36
CA GLY A 101 10.88 8.08 -16.29
C GLY A 101 9.88 7.24 -17.10
N HIS A 102 9.71 5.96 -16.76
CA HIS A 102 8.76 5.05 -17.39
C HIS A 102 7.72 4.56 -16.40
N MET A 103 6.46 4.49 -16.82
CA MET A 103 5.40 3.86 -16.02
C MET A 103 5.74 2.37 -15.84
N ALA A 104 5.91 1.95 -14.58
CA ALA A 104 6.24 0.59 -14.18
C ALA A 104 5.01 -0.18 -13.67
N ALA A 105 4.06 0.52 -13.04
CA ALA A 105 2.81 -0.06 -12.55
C ALA A 105 1.72 1.02 -12.46
N GLN A 106 0.47 0.58 -12.27
CA GLN A 106 -0.65 1.47 -11.96
C GLN A 106 -1.66 0.76 -11.06
N THR A 107 -2.38 1.52 -10.24
CA THR A 107 -3.56 1.06 -9.50
C THR A 107 -4.80 1.80 -10.01
N GLN A 108 -5.98 1.21 -9.85
CA GLN A 108 -7.25 1.82 -10.27
C GLN A 108 -8.37 1.42 -9.32
N GLN A 109 -9.32 2.32 -9.09
CA GLN A 109 -10.57 1.94 -8.43
C GLN A 109 -11.41 1.12 -9.42
N LEU A 110 -12.01 0.04 -8.93
CA LEU A 110 -12.93 -0.81 -9.72
C LEU A 110 -14.40 -0.47 -9.46
N GLY A 111 -14.68 0.66 -8.80
CA GLY A 111 -16.02 0.96 -8.28
C GLY A 111 -16.50 -0.16 -7.35
N ASN A 112 -17.76 -0.58 -7.50
CA ASN A 112 -18.31 -1.71 -6.72
C ASN A 112 -18.07 -3.08 -7.38
N GLY A 113 -17.19 -3.18 -8.38
CA GLY A 113 -16.94 -4.42 -9.13
C GLY A 113 -16.44 -5.57 -8.27
N ALA A 114 -15.58 -5.31 -7.28
CA ALA A 114 -15.12 -6.32 -6.34
C ALA A 114 -16.27 -6.94 -5.54
N SER A 115 -17.23 -6.12 -5.10
CA SER A 115 -18.43 -6.58 -4.40
C SER A 115 -19.30 -7.46 -5.29
N ILE A 116 -19.47 -7.11 -6.57
CA ILE A 116 -20.20 -7.92 -7.55
C ILE A 116 -19.52 -9.28 -7.73
N LEU A 117 -18.20 -9.30 -7.90
CA LEU A 117 -17.42 -10.54 -8.07
C LEU A 117 -17.44 -11.43 -6.82
N SER A 118 -17.64 -10.84 -5.64
CA SER A 118 -17.78 -11.59 -4.37
C SER A 118 -19.19 -12.13 -4.13
N SER A 119 -20.18 -11.74 -4.94
CA SER A 119 -21.56 -12.21 -4.78
C SER A 119 -21.71 -13.68 -5.17
N ALA A 120 -22.74 -14.35 -4.65
CA ALA A 120 -23.01 -15.75 -4.95
C ALA A 120 -23.29 -16.01 -6.44
N ASP A 121 -23.82 -15.01 -7.15
CA ASP A 121 -24.00 -15.02 -8.61
C ASP A 121 -23.63 -13.64 -9.20
N PRO A 122 -22.35 -13.42 -9.54
CA PRO A 122 -21.87 -12.13 -10.06
C PRO A 122 -22.60 -11.69 -11.34
N LEU A 123 -23.07 -12.63 -12.15
CA LEU A 123 -23.78 -12.31 -13.40
C LEU A 123 -25.16 -11.73 -13.14
N ALA A 124 -25.84 -12.14 -12.06
CA ALA A 124 -27.11 -11.56 -11.65
C ALA A 124 -26.97 -10.11 -11.16
N HIS A 125 -25.77 -9.73 -10.68
CA HIS A 125 -25.47 -8.41 -10.11
C HIS A 125 -24.75 -7.45 -11.07
N VAL A 126 -24.54 -7.83 -12.34
CA VAL A 126 -23.82 -6.99 -13.31
C VAL A 126 -24.50 -5.64 -13.55
N ASN A 127 -25.83 -5.59 -13.49
CA ASN A 127 -26.60 -4.37 -13.71
C ASN A 127 -26.56 -3.39 -12.51
N SER A 128 -26.05 -3.83 -11.36
CA SER A 128 -25.82 -2.95 -10.20
C SER A 128 -24.41 -2.37 -10.18
N TYR A 129 -23.64 -2.49 -11.27
CA TYR A 129 -22.30 -1.94 -11.34
C TYR A 129 -22.30 -0.41 -11.27
N GLU A 130 -21.50 0.11 -10.34
CA GLU A 130 -21.23 1.53 -10.13
C GLU A 130 -19.80 1.80 -10.58
N MET A 131 -19.66 2.66 -11.59
CA MET A 131 -18.35 3.08 -12.08
C MET A 131 -17.60 3.87 -11.00
N PRO A 132 -16.27 3.69 -10.88
CA PRO A 132 -15.44 4.55 -10.04
C PRO A 132 -15.59 6.01 -10.48
N SER A 133 -15.46 6.92 -9.52
CA SER A 133 -15.44 8.36 -9.82
C SER A 133 -14.15 8.69 -10.57
N LEU A 134 -14.27 9.48 -11.64
CA LEU A 134 -13.10 10.01 -12.35
C LEU A 134 -12.59 11.26 -11.60
N ASN A 135 -11.29 11.29 -11.32
CA ASN A 135 -10.62 12.48 -10.82
C ASN A 135 -10.30 13.37 -12.03
N LEU A 136 -11.16 14.37 -12.29
CA LEU A 136 -11.08 15.33 -13.40
C LEU A 136 -10.66 16.73 -12.94
#